data_AF-A0A4S0QBG0-F1
#
_entry.id   AF-A0A4S0QBG0-F1
#
_cell.length_a   1.000
_cell.length_b   1.000
_cell.length_c   1.000
_cell.angle_alpha   90.00
_cell.angle_beta   90.00
_cell.angle_gamma   90.00
#
_symmetry.space_group_name_H-M   'P 1'
#
loop_
_entity.id
_entity.type
_entity.pdbx_description
1 polymer ?
#
loop_
_entity_poly.entity_id
_entity_poly.type
_entity_poly.pdbx_seq_one_letter_code
_entity_poly.pdbx_strand_id
1 'polypeptide(L)'
;HFRQFMDGGLKALEELKSSGTISAYGLGVNEVRICLDVLRRAPLDCILLASCYSLLDRSAEAELLPLCRERQTSLIIGGVFNSGILATGPVHGAHFDYQPA
;
A
#
# COMPACT_ATOMS: atom_id res chain seq x y z
N HIS A 1 -5.19 -15.85 2.80
CA HIS A 1 -5.92 -14.84 3.59
C HIS A 1 -6.84 -13.92 2.77
N PHE A 2 -6.51 -13.59 1.51
CA PHE A 2 -7.33 -12.69 0.68
C PHE A 2 -8.83 -13.06 0.61
N ARG A 3 -9.17 -14.32 0.34
CA ARG A 3 -10.57 -14.78 0.28
C ARG A 3 -11.32 -14.54 1.60
N GLN A 4 -10.71 -14.88 2.74
CA GLN A 4 -11.32 -14.68 4.06
C GLN A 4 -11.54 -13.19 4.38
N PHE A 5 -10.63 -12.32 3.95
CA PHE A 5 -10.82 -10.88 4.05
C PHE A 5 -12.03 -10.42 3.23
N MET A 6 -12.14 -10.86 1.98
CA MET A 6 -13.26 -10.51 1.11
C MET A 6 -14.61 -11.06 1.60
N ASP A 7 -14.63 -12.28 2.14
CA ASP A 7 -15.87 -12.98 2.51
C ASP A 7 -16.45 -12.51 3.86
N GLY A 8 -15.66 -11.87 4.72
CA GLY A 8 -16.15 -11.45 6.05
C GLY A 8 -15.37 -10.32 6.72
N GLY A 9 -14.06 -10.25 6.54
CA GLY A 9 -13.24 -9.17 7.14
C GLY A 9 -13.68 -7.78 6.69
N LEU A 10 -13.97 -7.62 5.40
CA LEU A 10 -14.46 -6.35 4.84
C LEU A 10 -15.80 -5.93 5.45
N LYS A 11 -16.72 -6.89 5.63
CA LYS A 11 -18.03 -6.61 6.25
C LYS A 11 -17.87 -6.11 7.68
N ALA A 12 -16.99 -6.75 8.46
CA ALA A 12 -16.74 -6.31 9.83
C ALA A 12 -16.14 -4.89 9.89
N LEU A 13 -15.24 -4.54 8.98
CA LEU A 13 -14.67 -3.19 8.88
C LEU A 13 -15.73 -2.14 8.50
N GLU A 14 -16.61 -2.48 7.57
CA GLU A 14 -17.74 -1.63 7.21
C GLU A 14 -18.70 -1.40 8.39
N GLU A 15 -19.04 -2.45 9.15
CA GLU A 15 -19.88 -2.34 10.35
C GLU A 15 -19.24 -1.46 11.44
N LEU A 16 -17.92 -1.58 11.64
CA LEU A 16 -17.16 -0.73 12.56
C LEU A 16 -17.15 0.72 12.09
N LYS A 17 -17.03 0.97 10.78
CA LYS A 17 -17.06 2.32 10.22
C LYS A 17 -18.45 2.94 10.28
N SER A 18 -19.49 2.19 9.90
CA SER A 18 -20.88 2.66 9.92
C SER A 18 -21.40 2.92 11.34
N SER A 19 -20.90 2.19 12.34
CA SER A 19 -21.20 2.44 13.76
C SER A 19 -20.43 3.63 14.35
N GLY A 20 -19.49 4.22 13.61
CA GLY A 20 -18.64 5.31 14.08
C GLY A 20 -17.51 4.88 15.01
N THR A 21 -17.27 3.58 15.18
CA THR A 21 -16.17 3.05 16.00
C THR A 21 -14.82 3.37 15.39
N ILE A 22 -14.74 3.34 14.05
CA ILE A 22 -13.58 3.79 13.28
C ILE A 22 -14.04 4.81 12.23
N SER A 23 -13.17 5.74 11.85
CA SER A 23 -13.47 6.71 10.79
C SER A 23 -13.07 6.22 9.40
N ALA A 24 -12.12 5.29 9.32
CA ALA A 24 -11.55 4.81 8.07
C ALA A 24 -10.91 3.42 8.25
N TYR A 25 -10.79 2.67 7.15
CA TYR A 25 -9.99 1.44 7.11
C TYR A 25 -9.20 1.35 5.79
N GLY A 26 -8.14 0.55 5.82
CA GLY A 26 -7.20 0.49 4.72
C GLY A 26 -6.39 -0.80 4.66
N LEU A 27 -5.40 -0.81 3.77
CA LEU A 27 -4.54 -1.95 3.49
C LEU A 27 -3.07 -1.55 3.59
N GLY A 28 -2.27 -2.30 4.37
CA GLY A 28 -0.82 -2.17 4.40
C GLY A 28 -0.15 -3.34 3.67
N VAL A 29 0.59 -3.06 2.59
CA VAL A 29 1.18 -4.07 1.69
C VAL A 29 2.47 -3.57 1.05
N ASN A 30 3.25 -4.51 0.52
CA ASN A 30 4.51 -4.24 -0.18
C ASN A 30 4.42 -4.45 -1.69
N GLU A 31 3.25 -4.78 -2.25
CA GLU A 31 3.11 -5.12 -3.67
C GLU A 31 1.99 -4.33 -4.33
N VAL A 32 2.25 -3.77 -5.51
CA VAL A 32 1.25 -3.02 -6.29
C VAL A 32 0.08 -3.90 -6.72
N ARG A 33 0.36 -5.16 -7.10
CA ARG A 33 -0.67 -6.06 -7.65
C ARG A 33 -1.82 -6.31 -6.66
N ILE A 34 -1.51 -6.53 -5.39
CA ILE A 34 -2.54 -6.77 -4.38
C ILE A 34 -3.37 -5.50 -4.10
N CYS A 35 -2.76 -4.30 -4.17
CA CYS A 35 -3.51 -3.05 -4.08
C CYS A 35 -4.58 -2.94 -5.17
N LEU A 36 -4.21 -3.26 -6.42
CA LEU A 36 -5.13 -3.24 -7.56
C LEU A 36 -6.26 -4.27 -7.40
N ASP A 37 -5.94 -5.48 -6.96
CA ASP A 37 -6.93 -6.53 -6.74
C ASP A 37 -7.94 -6.19 -5.64
N VAL A 38 -7.49 -5.54 -4.56
CA VAL A 38 -8.37 -5.10 -3.47
C VAL A 38 -9.20 -3.88 -3.89
N LEU A 39 -8.59 -2.83 -4.47
CA LEU A 39 -9.32 -1.61 -4.87
C LEU A 39 -10.41 -1.84 -5.90
N ARG A 40 -10.25 -2.85 -6.76
CA ARG A 40 -11.29 -3.24 -7.73
C ARG A 40 -12.51 -3.87 -7.05
N ARG A 41 -12.40 -4.31 -5.80
CA ARG A 41 -13.42 -5.10 -5.09
C ARG A 41 -13.90 -4.49 -3.77
N ALA A 42 -13.15 -3.57 -3.17
CA ALA A 42 -13.42 -3.02 -1.85
C ALA A 42 -13.20 -1.48 -1.83
N PRO A 43 -14.07 -0.72 -1.14
CA PRO A 43 -13.96 0.74 -1.05
C PRO A 43 -13.02 1.18 0.08
N LEU A 44 -11.71 0.93 -0.09
CA LEU A 44 -10.70 1.34 0.89
C LEU A 44 -10.58 2.87 1.01
N ASP A 45 -10.44 3.37 2.24
CA ASP A 45 -10.15 4.79 2.50
C ASP A 45 -8.66 5.11 2.27
N CYS A 46 -7.79 4.18 2.62
CA CYS A 46 -6.35 4.35 2.48
C CYS A 46 -5.58 3.06 2.16
N ILE A 47 -4.40 3.22 1.56
CA ILE A 47 -3.42 2.17 1.33
C ILE A 47 -2.07 2.67 1.80
N LEU A 48 -1.38 1.87 2.60
CA LEU A 48 0.04 2.02 2.88
C LEU A 48 0.81 1.07 1.97
N LEU A 49 1.49 1.64 0.96
CA LEU A 49 2.39 0.90 0.08
C LEU A 49 3.82 1.07 0.60
N ALA A 50 4.39 0.00 1.14
CA ALA A 50 5.77 -0.01 1.58
C ALA A 50 6.74 -0.31 0.42
N SER A 51 7.82 0.45 0.34
CA SER A 51 8.99 0.26 -0.54
C SER A 51 8.77 0.48 -2.05
N CYS A 52 7.56 0.23 -2.57
CA CYS A 52 7.28 0.16 -4.01
C CYS A 52 6.85 1.48 -4.68
N TYR A 53 7.17 2.62 -4.06
CA TYR A 53 7.15 3.90 -4.76
C TYR A 53 8.32 4.77 -4.34
N SER A 54 9.37 4.73 -5.15
CA SER A 54 10.62 5.46 -4.94
C SER A 54 11.19 5.93 -6.27
N LEU A 55 12.33 6.64 -6.24
CA LEU A 55 13.01 7.01 -7.47
C LEU A 55 13.42 5.78 -8.31
N LEU A 56 13.69 4.65 -7.66
CA LEU A 56 14.14 3.41 -8.30
C LEU A 56 12.99 2.48 -8.69
N ASP A 57 11.84 2.58 -8.00
CA ASP A 57 10.66 1.77 -8.27
C ASP A 57 9.44 2.67 -8.52
N ARG A 58 9.02 2.74 -9.79
CA ARG A 58 7.87 3.53 -10.25
C ARG A 58 6.70 2.65 -10.71
N SER A 59 6.68 1.39 -10.32
CA SER A 59 5.66 0.41 -10.73
C SER A 59 4.22 0.81 -10.38
N ALA A 60 4.04 1.59 -9.31
CA ALA A 60 2.73 2.09 -8.88
C ALA A 60 2.10 3.13 -9.83
N GLU A 61 2.87 3.82 -10.67
CA GLU A 61 2.38 4.99 -11.42
C GLU A 61 1.39 4.65 -12.53
N ALA A 62 1.60 3.51 -13.19
CA ALA A 62 0.86 3.15 -14.40
C ALA A 62 -0.63 2.88 -14.11
N GLU A 63 -0.93 2.19 -13.00
CA GLU A 63 -2.30 1.76 -12.68
C GLU A 63 -2.76 2.19 -11.29
N LEU A 64 -1.91 2.06 -10.26
CA LEU A 64 -2.34 2.24 -8.88
C LEU A 64 -2.65 3.70 -8.55
N LEU A 65 -1.77 4.63 -8.92
CA LEU A 65 -1.97 6.06 -8.69
C LEU A 65 -3.27 6.57 -9.35
N PRO A 66 -3.53 6.31 -10.65
CA PRO A 66 -4.81 6.64 -11.28
C PRO A 66 -6.03 6.04 -10.57
N LEU A 67 -5.97 4.77 -10.19
CA LEU A 67 -7.08 4.07 -9.55
C LEU A 67 -7.37 4.61 -8.14
N CYS A 68 -6.34 4.88 -7.34
CA CYS A 68 -6.51 5.54 -6.03
C CYS A 68 -7.20 6.89 -6.18
N ARG A 69 -6.82 7.68 -7.19
CA ARG A 69 -7.46 8.97 -7.48
C ARG A 69 -8.92 8.82 -7.88
N GLU A 70 -9.24 7.86 -8.74
CA GLU A 70 -10.62 7.55 -9.15
C GLU A 70 -11.49 7.12 -7.96
N ARG A 71 -10.95 6.28 -7.07
CA ARG A 71 -11.64 5.73 -5.91
C ARG A 71 -11.63 6.64 -4.68
N GLN A 72 -10.96 7.78 -4.76
CA GLN A 72 -10.71 8.68 -3.64
C GLN A 72 -10.01 7.99 -2.45
N THR A 73 -9.16 7.00 -2.74
CA THR A 73 -8.35 6.29 -1.76
C THR A 73 -7.03 7.03 -1.53
N SER A 74 -6.69 7.32 -0.28
CA SER A 74 -5.42 7.93 0.08
C SER A 74 -4.27 6.92 -0.05
N LEU A 75 -3.21 7.27 -0.79
CA LEU A 75 -2.02 6.43 -0.91
C LEU A 75 -0.88 6.99 -0.04
N ILE A 76 -0.46 6.21 0.96
CA ILE A 76 0.60 6.53 1.90
C ILE A 76 1.84 5.71 1.50
N ILE A 77 2.96 6.39 1.27
CA ILE A 77 4.19 5.75 0.82
C ILE A 77 5.10 5.49 2.01
N GLY A 78 5.29 4.22 2.35
CA GLY A 78 6.21 3.77 3.39
C GLY A 78 7.59 3.46 2.82
N GLY A 79 8.66 3.75 3.56
CA GLY A 79 10.00 3.32 3.18
C GLY A 79 10.58 4.04 1.96
N VAL A 80 10.30 5.34 1.78
CA VAL A 80 10.74 6.16 0.64
C VAL A 80 12.26 6.17 0.40
N PHE A 81 13.06 5.86 1.41
CA PHE A 81 14.53 5.76 1.30
C PHE A 81 15.05 4.35 0.96
N ASN A 82 14.15 3.39 0.79
CA ASN A 82 14.39 1.99 0.43
C ASN A 82 15.59 1.35 1.15
N SER A 83 15.46 1.15 2.47
CA SER A 83 16.54 0.68 3.36
C SER A 83 17.74 1.63 3.51
N GLY A 84 17.57 2.91 3.15
CA GLY A 84 18.56 3.97 3.36
C GLY A 84 19.41 4.30 2.12
N ILE A 85 19.43 3.42 1.11
CA ILE A 85 20.27 3.60 -0.10
C ILE A 85 19.95 4.89 -0.86
N LEU A 86 18.69 5.35 -0.84
CA LEU A 86 18.31 6.61 -1.48
C LEU A 86 18.68 7.86 -0.67
N ALA A 87 19.04 7.69 0.60
CA ALA A 87 19.54 8.76 1.45
C ALA A 87 21.09 8.81 1.46
N THR A 88 21.75 7.65 1.45
CA THR A 88 23.21 7.54 1.61
C THR A 88 23.97 7.21 0.34
N GLY A 89 23.30 6.69 -0.69
CA GLY A 89 23.93 6.07 -1.86
C GLY A 89 24.43 4.63 -1.58
N PRO A 90 24.98 3.95 -2.60
CA PRO A 90 25.49 2.58 -2.53
C PRO A 90 26.85 2.52 -1.82
N VAL A 91 26.85 2.70 -0.50
CA VAL A 91 28.03 2.56 0.36
C VAL A 91 28.26 1.11 0.77
N HIS A 92 29.45 0.78 1.29
CA HIS A 92 29.72 -0.56 1.82
C HIS A 92 28.70 -0.92 2.92
N GLY A 93 28.03 -2.07 2.78
CA GLY A 93 26.96 -2.50 3.68
C GLY A 93 25.59 -1.86 3.41
N ALA A 94 25.41 -1.16 2.29
CA ALA A 94 24.11 -0.67 1.86
C ALA A 94 23.12 -1.82 1.63
N HIS A 95 21.85 -1.53 1.87
CA HIS A 95 20.77 -2.46 1.63
C HIS A 95 19.76 -1.87 0.64
N PHE A 96 19.17 -2.73 -0.17
CA PHE A 96 18.06 -2.45 -1.06
C PHE A 96 16.98 -3.52 -0.80
N ASP A 97 15.75 -3.08 -0.52
CA ASP A 97 14.64 -3.97 -0.16
C ASP A 97 15.01 -4.99 0.95
N TYR A 98 15.68 -4.51 2.00
CA TYR A 98 16.18 -5.30 3.13
C TYR A 98 17.21 -6.40 2.76
N GLN A 99 17.69 -6.42 1.52
CA GLN A 99 18.78 -7.29 1.06
C GLN A 99 20.06 -6.48 0.82
N PRO A 100 21.25 -7.10 0.89
CA PRO A 100 22.49 -6.44 0.47
C PRO A 100 22.37 -5.89 -0.96
N ALA A 101 22.80 -4.64 -1.16
CA ALA A 101 22.78 -3.93 -2.45
C ALA A 101 24.07 -4.10 -3.25
#